data_AF-A0A1T3HQP4-F1
#
_entry.id   AF-A0A1T3HQP4-F1
#
_cell.length_a   1.000
_cell.length_b   1.000
_cell.length_c   1.000
_cell.angle_alpha   90.00
_cell.angle_beta   90.00
_cell.angle_gamma   90.00
#
_symmetry.space_group_name_H-M   'P 1'
#
loop_
_entity.id
_entity.type
_entity.pdbx_description
1 polymer ?
#
loop_
_entity_poly.entity_id
_entity_poly.type
_entity_poly.pdbx_seq_one_letter_code
_entity_poly.pdbx_strand_id
1 'polypeptide(L)'
;MCKSENDYLFSKGLVPGTNPIEPYQITKRWYRLIKQSDKIKDENNIIKVMEDFYALKHLFLDTLDGFKPDPLAPDYIPIPKLNLAKMATSHRTDAVYTVGKSKRENEALKQVRPGIG
;
A
#
# COMPACT_ATOMS: atom_id res chain seq x y z
N MET A 1 26.02 3.51 3.24
CA MET A 1 25.12 4.50 3.89
C MET A 1 25.23 5.83 3.13
N CYS A 2 24.17 6.64 3.12
CA CYS A 2 24.19 7.99 2.53
C CYS A 2 25.37 8.79 3.09
N LYS A 3 26.10 9.51 2.23
CA LYS A 3 27.29 10.29 2.65
C LYS A 3 26.92 11.76 2.89
N SER A 4 25.87 12.24 2.22
CA SER A 4 25.30 13.57 2.38
C SER A 4 23.82 13.48 2.75
N GLU A 5 23.30 14.51 3.43
CA GLU A 5 21.88 14.66 3.74
C GLU A 5 21.01 14.75 2.49
N ASN A 6 21.59 15.22 1.37
CA ASN A 6 20.90 15.33 0.08
C ASN A 6 20.99 14.05 -0.77
N ASP A 7 21.64 12.99 -0.29
CA ASP A 7 21.70 11.73 -1.03
C ASP A 7 20.35 11.01 -0.96
N TYR A 8 19.86 10.61 -2.12
CA TYR A 8 18.74 9.69 -2.21
C TYR A 8 19.15 8.33 -1.67
N LEU A 9 18.30 7.73 -0.83
CA LEU A 9 18.50 6.38 -0.30
C LEU A 9 18.60 5.33 -1.43
N PHE A 10 17.81 5.52 -2.48
CA PHE A 10 17.83 4.71 -3.68
C PHE A 10 18.19 5.61 -4.87
N SER A 11 19.44 5.53 -5.30
CA SER A 11 19.98 6.19 -6.49
C SER A 11 20.27 5.18 -7.61
N LYS A 12 21.02 5.60 -8.62
CA LYS A 12 21.48 4.75 -9.72
C LYS A 12 22.16 3.50 -9.17
N GLY A 13 21.70 2.32 -9.60
CA GLY A 13 22.19 1.04 -9.09
C GLY A 13 21.58 0.59 -7.76
N LEU A 14 20.53 1.27 -7.26
CA LEU A 14 19.88 1.03 -5.96
C LEU A 14 20.81 1.21 -4.75
N VAL A 15 21.89 1.97 -4.92
CA VAL A 15 22.77 2.39 -3.84
C VAL A 15 22.49 3.85 -3.50
N PRO A 16 22.81 4.33 -2.30
CA PRO A 16 22.68 5.74 -1.97
C PRO A 16 23.52 6.64 -2.89
N GLY A 17 22.98 7.79 -3.26
CA GLY A 17 23.70 8.75 -4.09
C GLY A 17 22.86 9.96 -4.50
N THR A 18 23.48 10.86 -5.25
CA THR A 18 22.92 12.18 -5.57
C THR A 18 21.81 12.17 -6.60
N ASN A 19 21.72 11.12 -7.44
CA ASN A 19 20.75 11.07 -8.53
C ASN A 19 19.50 10.28 -8.11
N PRO A 20 18.29 10.80 -8.28
CA PRO A 20 17.10 10.01 -7.97
C PRO A 20 16.93 8.83 -8.94
N ILE A 21 16.27 7.78 -8.48
CA ILE A 21 15.75 6.74 -9.40
C ILE A 21 14.58 7.29 -10.21
N GLU A 22 14.44 6.78 -11.43
CA GLU A 22 13.32 7.16 -12.29
C GLU A 22 12.06 6.38 -11.87
N PRO A 23 10.87 6.99 -11.81
CA PRO A 23 9.66 6.32 -11.35
C PRO A 23 9.33 5.02 -12.10
N TYR A 24 9.58 4.97 -13.42
CA TYR A 24 9.31 3.75 -14.21
C TYR A 24 10.16 2.55 -13.76
N GLN A 25 11.31 2.79 -13.12
CA GLN A 25 12.17 1.71 -12.61
C GLN A 25 11.48 0.95 -11.48
N ILE A 26 10.67 1.63 -10.67
CA ILE A 26 9.84 1.02 -9.62
C ILE A 26 8.81 0.10 -10.27
N THR A 27 8.06 0.60 -11.26
CA THR A 27 7.04 -0.19 -11.98
C THR A 27 7.64 -1.40 -12.68
N LYS A 28 8.81 -1.26 -13.33
CA LYS A 28 9.51 -2.40 -13.98
C LYS A 28 9.95 -3.44 -12.96
N ARG A 29 10.45 -3.02 -11.80
CA ARG A 29 10.86 -3.95 -10.73
C ARG A 29 9.66 -4.65 -10.11
N TRP A 30 8.57 -3.93 -9.86
CA TRP A 30 7.31 -4.52 -9.40
C TRP A 30 6.80 -5.59 -10.37
N TYR A 31 6.79 -5.29 -11.67
CA TYR A 31 6.40 -6.28 -12.68
C TYR A 31 7.26 -7.54 -12.62
N ARG A 32 8.59 -7.39 -12.62
CA ARG A 32 9.53 -8.52 -12.63
C ARG A 32 9.53 -9.35 -11.34
N LEU A 33 9.44 -8.68 -10.19
CA LEU A 33 9.63 -9.32 -8.87
C LEU A 33 8.32 -9.75 -8.20
N ILE A 34 7.20 -9.16 -8.59
CA ILE A 34 5.90 -9.41 -7.96
C ILE A 34 4.94 -10.01 -8.98
N LYS A 35 4.63 -9.31 -10.08
CA LYS A 35 3.65 -9.80 -11.06
C LYS A 35 4.07 -11.09 -11.78
N GLN A 36 5.37 -11.22 -12.07
CA GLN A 36 5.94 -12.40 -12.72
C GLN A 36 6.50 -13.44 -11.73
N SER A 37 6.31 -13.23 -10.43
CA SER A 37 6.90 -14.10 -9.43
C SER A 37 5.95 -15.22 -9.04
N ASP A 38 6.40 -16.45 -9.23
CA ASP A 38 5.71 -17.64 -8.71
C ASP A 38 6.08 -17.93 -7.25
N LYS A 39 6.82 -17.04 -6.58
CA LYS A 39 7.26 -17.20 -5.19
C LYS A 39 6.20 -16.76 -4.18
N ILE A 40 5.22 -15.96 -4.60
CA ILE A 40 4.11 -15.57 -3.75
C ILE A 40 3.12 -16.73 -3.75
N LYS A 41 3.08 -17.47 -2.66
CA LYS A 41 2.27 -18.68 -2.52
C LYS A 41 1.49 -18.66 -1.23
N ASP A 42 0.30 -19.21 -1.27
CA ASP A 42 -0.49 -19.55 -0.09
C ASP A 42 -0.69 -21.06 -0.06
N GLU A 43 -0.21 -21.68 1.01
CA GLU A 43 -0.06 -23.14 1.21
C GLU A 43 0.62 -23.86 0.03
N ASN A 44 -0.12 -24.12 -1.06
CA ASN A 44 0.36 -24.75 -2.29
C ASN A 44 -0.05 -24.04 -3.59
N ASN A 45 -0.81 -22.95 -3.51
CA ASN A 45 -1.29 -22.21 -4.67
C ASN A 45 -0.43 -20.98 -4.93
N ILE A 46 0.00 -20.80 -6.19
CA ILE A 46 0.69 -19.59 -6.62
C ILE A 46 -0.32 -18.45 -6.73
N ILE A 47 -0.11 -17.39 -5.97
CA ILE A 47 -0.93 -16.18 -6.02
C ILE A 47 -0.30 -15.24 -7.04
N LYS A 48 -0.99 -15.07 -8.18
CA LYS A 48 -0.60 -14.09 -9.18
C LYS A 48 -1.13 -12.71 -8.83
N VAL A 49 -0.22 -11.80 -8.48
CA VAL A 49 -0.56 -10.40 -8.24
C VAL A 49 -0.72 -9.69 -9.58
N MET A 50 -1.92 -9.17 -9.86
CA MET A 50 -2.20 -8.40 -11.07
C MET A 50 -2.11 -6.89 -10.89
N GLU A 51 -2.27 -6.42 -9.66
CA GLU A 51 -2.29 -5.01 -9.31
C GLU A 51 -0.92 -4.35 -9.47
N ASP A 52 -0.92 -3.05 -9.79
CA ASP A 52 0.31 -2.27 -9.91
C ASP A 52 0.89 -1.84 -8.55
N PHE A 53 2.03 -1.16 -8.58
CA PHE A 53 2.69 -0.72 -7.34
C PHE A 53 1.84 0.29 -6.55
N TYR A 54 1.02 1.10 -7.22
CA TYR A 54 0.20 2.13 -6.57
C TYR A 54 -0.98 1.55 -5.81
N ALA A 55 -1.45 0.35 -6.16
CA ALA A 55 -2.46 -0.37 -5.39
C ALA A 55 -2.06 -0.57 -3.92
N LEU A 56 -0.76 -0.70 -3.61
CA LEU A 56 -0.29 -0.79 -2.22
C LEU A 56 -0.60 0.48 -1.42
N LYS A 57 -0.58 1.66 -2.04
CA LYS A 57 -0.96 2.91 -1.38
C LYS A 57 -2.44 2.87 -0.96
N HIS A 58 -3.31 2.39 -1.83
CA HIS A 58 -4.73 2.23 -1.53
C HIS A 58 -4.97 1.19 -0.45
N LEU A 59 -4.30 0.03 -0.53
CA LEU A 59 -4.38 -1.00 0.50
C LEU A 59 -3.93 -0.46 1.87
N PHE A 60 -2.83 0.30 1.90
CA PHE A 60 -2.34 0.91 3.13
C PHE A 60 -3.36 1.87 3.74
N LEU A 61 -3.98 2.74 2.92
CA LEU A 61 -5.02 3.65 3.37
C LEU A 61 -6.27 2.90 3.87
N ASP A 62 -6.70 1.86 3.14
CA ASP A 62 -7.82 1.01 3.57
C ASP A 62 -7.51 0.32 4.91
N THR A 63 -6.25 -0.13 5.11
CA THR A 63 -5.80 -0.73 6.37
C THR A 63 -5.82 0.31 7.50
N LEU A 64 -5.32 1.52 7.24
CA LEU A 64 -5.36 2.64 8.18
C LEU A 64 -6.79 3.00 8.61
N ASP A 65 -7.74 3.01 7.67
CA ASP A 65 -9.16 3.25 7.95
C ASP A 65 -9.80 2.11 8.75
N GLY A 66 -9.31 0.88 8.57
CA GLY A 66 -9.79 -0.31 9.29
C GLY A 66 -9.37 -0.34 10.76
N PHE A 67 -8.33 0.41 11.14
CA PHE A 67 -7.98 0.55 12.55
C PHE A 67 -9.00 1.43 13.26
N LYS A 68 -9.66 0.84 14.26
CA LYS A 68 -10.60 1.58 15.09
C LYS A 68 -9.82 2.60 15.93
N PRO A 69 -10.18 3.89 15.88
CA PRO A 69 -9.56 4.91 16.72
C PRO A 69 -10.00 4.82 18.19
N ASP A 70 -10.81 3.80 18.55
CA ASP A 70 -11.36 3.66 19.89
C ASP A 70 -10.26 3.26 20.89
N PRO A 71 -9.87 4.16 21.81
CA PRO A 71 -8.83 3.88 22.81
C PRO A 71 -9.20 2.75 23.77
N LEU A 72 -10.46 2.29 23.77
CA LEU A 72 -10.98 1.24 24.64
C LEU A 72 -11.04 -0.14 23.94
N ALA A 73 -10.74 -0.23 22.65
CA ALA A 73 -10.71 -1.49 21.94
C ALA A 73 -9.45 -2.33 22.30
N PRO A 74 -9.57 -3.65 22.50
CA PRO A 74 -8.44 -4.50 22.90
C PRO A 74 -7.33 -4.60 21.83
N ASP A 75 -7.64 -4.26 20.59
CA ASP A 75 -6.77 -4.21 19.42
C ASP A 75 -6.34 -2.76 19.06
N TYR A 76 -6.46 -1.82 20.00
CA TYR A 76 -6.00 -0.45 19.82
C TYR A 76 -4.50 -0.40 19.54
N ILE A 77 -4.16 0.04 18.33
CA ILE A 77 -2.80 0.42 17.97
C ILE A 77 -2.78 1.95 17.91
N PRO A 78 -1.95 2.63 18.72
CA PRO A 78 -1.72 4.06 18.58
C PRO A 78 -0.97 4.30 17.27
N ILE A 79 -1.71 4.39 16.17
CA ILE A 79 -1.14 4.80 14.90
C ILE A 79 -0.80 6.27 15.07
N PRO A 80 0.48 6.67 15.01
CA PRO A 80 0.82 8.08 14.91
C PRO A 80 -0.01 8.58 13.74
N LYS A 81 -0.89 9.57 13.96
CA LYS A 81 -1.85 10.07 12.97
C LYS A 81 -1.08 10.50 11.73
N LEU A 82 -0.77 9.54 10.88
CA LEU A 82 0.19 9.66 9.82
C LEU A 82 -0.61 10.35 8.74
N ASN A 83 -0.54 11.67 8.74
CA ASN A 83 -1.15 12.55 7.76
C ASN A 83 -0.47 12.35 6.38
N LEU A 84 -0.24 11.10 5.96
CA LEU A 84 0.51 10.70 4.78
C LEU A 84 -0.22 11.17 3.51
N ALA A 85 -1.56 11.16 3.55
CA ALA A 85 -2.39 11.70 2.48
C ALA A 85 -2.35 13.23 2.42
N LYS A 86 -2.28 13.93 3.56
CA LYS A 86 -2.12 15.40 3.60
C LYS A 86 -0.72 15.87 3.20
N MET A 87 0.33 15.09 3.47
CA MET A 87 1.68 15.35 2.96
C MET A 87 1.76 15.25 1.43
N ALA A 88 0.84 14.52 0.79
CA ALA A 88 0.73 14.41 -0.67
C ALA A 88 -0.11 15.54 -1.33
N THR A 89 -0.27 16.68 -0.66
CA THR A 89 -0.82 17.98 -1.13
C THR A 89 -2.35 18.22 -1.07
N SER A 90 -2.67 19.42 -0.54
CA SER A 90 -3.89 20.24 -0.63
C SER A 90 -5.24 19.55 -0.88
N HIS A 91 -5.95 19.23 0.21
CA HIS A 91 -7.42 19.17 0.38
C HIS A 91 -8.32 18.43 -0.66
N ARG A 92 -7.81 17.82 -1.73
CA ARG A 92 -8.63 17.26 -2.84
C ARG A 92 -8.35 15.79 -3.20
N THR A 93 -7.32 15.16 -2.65
CA THR A 93 -6.86 13.83 -3.10
C THR A 93 -7.33 12.65 -2.26
N ASP A 94 -7.81 12.87 -1.03
CA ASP A 94 -8.41 11.78 -0.21
C ASP A 94 -9.57 11.11 -0.95
N ALA A 95 -10.41 11.90 -1.63
CA ALA A 95 -11.50 11.42 -2.47
C ALA A 95 -11.01 10.63 -3.70
N VAL A 96 -9.80 10.90 -4.20
CA VAL A 96 -9.20 10.22 -5.36
C VAL A 96 -8.60 8.87 -4.95
N TYR A 97 -8.08 8.76 -3.73
CA TYR A 97 -7.50 7.50 -3.22
C TYR A 97 -8.51 6.57 -2.54
N THR A 98 -9.67 7.08 -2.15
CA THR A 98 -10.81 6.29 -1.66
C THR A 98 -11.80 5.89 -2.77
N VAL A 99 -11.50 6.21 -4.04
CA VAL A 99 -12.34 5.80 -5.18
C VAL A 99 -12.45 4.28 -5.21
N GLY A 100 -13.70 3.80 -5.24
CA GLY A 100 -14.00 2.37 -5.24
C GLY A 100 -14.02 1.71 -3.87
N LYS A 101 -13.80 2.43 -2.76
CA LYS A 101 -13.89 1.90 -1.40
C LYS A 101 -15.23 1.22 -1.13
N SER A 102 -16.35 1.87 -1.44
CA SER A 102 -17.69 1.28 -1.29
C SER A 102 -17.90 0.03 -2.15
N LYS A 103 -17.25 -0.06 -3.32
CA LYS A 103 -17.29 -1.27 -4.15
C LYS A 103 -16.49 -2.40 -3.51
N ARG A 104 -15.30 -2.11 -2.96
CA ARG A 104 -14.45 -3.07 -2.24
C ARG A 104 -15.12 -3.58 -0.96
N GLU A 105 -15.74 -2.69 -0.19
CA GLU A 105 -16.54 -3.04 1.00
C GLU A 105 -17.71 -3.96 0.63
N ASN A 106 -18.44 -3.65 -0.44
CA ASN A 106 -19.54 -4.49 -0.92
C ASN A 106 -19.05 -5.85 -1.46
N GLU A 107 -17.87 -5.92 -2.07
CA GLU A 107 -17.26 -7.19 -2.48
C GLU A 107 -16.81 -8.03 -1.28
N ALA A 108 -16.26 -7.41 -0.24
CA ALA A 108 -15.95 -8.09 1.03
C ALA A 108 -17.21 -8.64 1.71
N LEU A 109 -18.30 -7.87 1.71
CA LEU A 109 -19.59 -8.30 2.27
C LEU A 109 -20.20 -9.51 1.55
N LYS A 110 -19.95 -9.68 0.25
CA LYS A 110 -20.41 -10.86 -0.51
C LYS A 110 -19.75 -12.17 -0.04
N GLN A 111 -18.58 -12.09 0.58
CA GLN A 111 -17.87 -13.26 1.13
C GLN A 111 -18.36 -13.64 2.53
N VAL A 112 -19.14 -12.78 3.18
CA VAL A 112 -19.74 -13.07 4.49
C VAL A 112 -20.98 -13.93 4.27
N ARG A 113 -20.94 -15.19 4.72
CA ARG A 113 -22.16 -16.01 4.77
C ARG A 113 -23.06 -15.44 5.87
N PRO A 114 -24.31 -15.02 5.58
CA PRO A 114 -25.25 -14.74 6.64
C PRO A 114 -25.44 -16.03 7.44
N GLY A 115 -25.13 -15.98 8.74
CA GLY A 115 -25.48 -17.06 9.66
C GLY A 115 -27.00 -17.22 9.60
N ILE A 116 -27.44 -18.37 9.10
CA ILE A 116 -28.85 -18.76 9.11
C ILE A 116 -29.21 -18.93 10.59
N GLY A 117 -30.04 -18.00 11.08
CA GLY A 117 -30.87 -18.17 12.28
C GLY A 117 -32.27 -18.54 11.86
#